data_AF-C4M8W8-F1
#
_entry.id   AF-C4M8W8-F1
#
_cell.length_a   1.000
_cell.length_b   1.000
_cell.length_c   1.000
_cell.angle_alpha   90.00
_cell.angle_beta   90.00
_cell.angle_gamma   90.00
#
_symmetry.space_group_name_H-M   'P 1'
#
loop_
_entity.id
_entity.type
_entity.pdbx_description
1 polymer ?
#
loop_
_entity_poly.entity_id
_entity_poly.type
_entity_poly.pdbx_seq_one_letter_code
_entity_poly.pdbx_strand_id
1 'polypeptide(L)'
;MQLGYNEIMIVSKYFDDINDFINLEIGVKRFQGNMERFHFNPIPLNQYSRKLFPNIETFHIYNIYDEVFEDGRIFKYVIWYKVDYSRYLEEKEEMNEYKNIEYTQEDRKKYGNTIPNEVTSLGYWCFSLCDDIQEIEIPTSVTEIRSYCFERCSSLQTITIPTNVSKIGDSCFYKCSSLQTITIPTNVSKIRECCFYGCSSLTTINIPPSVTKIGNRCFEECYSLTSINIEDVKYISEKRIFMNEPVLISIKILENLTIINGKNIEKKDINEFIIPSSITKLGDYCFEYCYSLQTINIPTSVSKIGDYCFKECTSLTSINIPSSITSFGKGCFYHCRCEEELKKNKTIPEYCFEE
;
A
#
# COMPACT_ATOMS: atom_id res chain seq x y z
N MET A 1 18.38 17.70 -27.54
CA MET A 1 17.26 18.53 -27.06
C MET A 1 17.83 19.59 -26.13
N GLN A 2 17.63 20.88 -26.41
CA GLN A 2 18.07 21.95 -25.50
C GLN A 2 16.90 22.26 -24.55
N LEU A 3 17.11 22.09 -23.24
CA LEU A 3 16.14 22.54 -22.23
C LEU A 3 16.07 24.07 -22.23
N GLY A 4 14.88 24.63 -22.32
CA GLY A 4 14.62 26.04 -22.11
C GLY A 4 14.39 26.35 -20.62
N TYR A 5 13.95 27.58 -20.34
CA TYR A 5 13.80 28.08 -18.98
C TYR A 5 12.62 27.45 -18.22
N ASN A 6 11.51 27.19 -18.91
CA ASN A 6 10.36 26.55 -18.27
C ASN A 6 10.68 25.08 -17.97
N GLU A 7 11.41 24.42 -18.87
CA GLU A 7 11.86 23.05 -18.70
C GLU A 7 12.85 22.94 -17.55
N ILE A 8 13.79 23.87 -17.40
CA ILE A 8 14.75 23.82 -16.28
C ILE A 8 14.08 24.07 -14.94
N MET A 9 13.07 24.95 -14.86
CA MET A 9 12.28 25.12 -13.63
C MET A 9 11.54 23.85 -13.23
N ILE A 10 11.04 23.07 -14.20
CA ILE A 10 10.42 21.76 -13.94
C ILE A 10 11.48 20.77 -13.44
N VAL A 11 12.64 20.71 -14.09
CA VAL A 11 13.74 19.80 -13.72
C VAL A 11 14.30 20.15 -12.34
N SER A 12 14.44 21.42 -12.00
CA SER A 12 14.94 21.88 -10.71
C SER A 12 14.06 21.52 -9.52
N LYS A 13 12.81 21.07 -9.74
CA LYS A 13 11.98 20.49 -8.67
C LYS A 13 12.50 19.14 -8.15
N TYR A 14 13.43 18.51 -8.88
CA TYR A 14 14.08 17.25 -8.51
C TYR A 14 15.49 17.47 -7.93
N PHE A 15 15.85 18.72 -7.62
CA PHE A 15 17.09 19.04 -6.93
C PHE A 15 16.92 18.77 -5.43
N ASP A 16 17.95 18.22 -4.81
CA ASP A 16 17.89 17.76 -3.43
C ASP A 16 18.23 18.90 -2.46
N ASP A 17 19.17 19.77 -2.84
CA ASP A 17 19.59 20.88 -2.00
C ASP A 17 19.98 22.14 -2.79
N ILE A 18 20.31 23.19 -2.05
CA ILE A 18 20.64 24.51 -2.61
C ILE A 18 21.88 24.50 -3.53
N ASN A 19 22.83 23.59 -3.30
CA ASN A 19 24.04 23.49 -4.10
C ASN A 19 23.73 23.04 -5.52
N ASP A 20 22.70 22.23 -5.74
CA ASP A 20 22.27 21.85 -7.09
C ASP A 20 21.83 23.07 -7.90
N PHE A 21 21.08 23.99 -7.27
CA PHE A 21 20.68 25.26 -7.89
C PHE A 21 21.89 26.14 -8.17
N ILE A 22 22.79 26.30 -7.19
CA ILE A 22 24.01 27.10 -7.34
C ILE A 22 24.89 26.54 -8.47
N ASN A 23 25.10 25.22 -8.50
CA ASN A 23 25.90 24.53 -9.50
C ASN A 23 25.28 24.67 -10.90
N LEU A 24 23.95 24.63 -11.02
CA LEU A 24 23.26 24.86 -12.28
C LEU A 24 23.55 26.26 -12.83
N GLU A 25 23.39 27.30 -12.00
CA GLU A 25 23.58 28.69 -12.43
C GLU A 25 25.04 29.01 -12.75
N ILE A 26 25.98 28.49 -11.95
CA ILE A 26 27.42 28.68 -12.17
C ILE A 26 27.90 27.87 -13.37
N GLY A 27 27.49 26.61 -13.46
CA GLY A 27 27.93 25.65 -14.48
C GLY A 27 27.35 25.94 -15.87
N VAL A 28 26.18 26.57 -15.95
CA VAL A 28 25.48 26.81 -17.21
C VAL A 28 25.01 28.27 -17.29
N LYS A 29 25.87 29.16 -17.78
CA LYS A 29 25.64 30.63 -17.86
C LYS A 29 24.25 31.05 -18.34
N ARG A 30 23.64 30.32 -19.28
CA ARG A 30 22.30 30.67 -19.78
C ARG A 30 21.22 30.58 -18.70
N PHE A 31 21.42 29.80 -17.63
CA PHE A 31 20.50 29.64 -16.51
C PHE A 31 20.87 30.51 -15.31
N GLN A 32 21.77 31.48 -15.46
CA GLN A 32 22.03 32.47 -14.40
C GLN A 32 20.74 33.25 -14.07
N GLY A 33 20.46 33.46 -12.77
CA GLY A 33 19.24 34.10 -12.30
C GLY A 33 17.99 33.23 -12.44
N ASN A 34 18.14 31.92 -12.50
CA ASN A 34 17.02 30.98 -12.55
C ASN A 34 16.25 30.94 -11.23
N MET A 35 16.92 31.03 -10.08
CA MET A 35 16.30 31.05 -8.74
C MET A 35 15.37 32.24 -8.54
N GLU A 36 15.64 33.39 -9.18
CA GLU A 36 14.77 34.58 -9.14
C GLU A 36 13.41 34.33 -9.81
N ARG A 37 13.27 33.29 -10.64
CA ARG A 37 12.04 32.98 -11.35
C ARG A 37 11.04 32.15 -10.53
N PHE A 38 11.48 31.68 -9.37
CA PHE A 38 10.63 30.89 -8.48
C PHE A 38 9.76 31.81 -7.63
N HIS A 39 8.44 31.61 -7.74
CA HIS A 39 7.44 32.23 -6.86
C HIS A 39 7.05 31.34 -5.68
N PHE A 40 7.66 30.15 -5.57
CA PHE A 40 7.57 29.24 -4.44
C PHE A 40 8.92 28.57 -4.19
N ASN A 41 9.21 28.20 -2.95
CA ASN A 41 10.45 27.49 -2.64
C ASN A 41 10.38 26.02 -3.10
N PRO A 42 11.29 25.57 -3.98
CA PRO A 42 11.30 24.19 -4.47
C PRO A 42 11.84 23.19 -3.44
N ILE A 43 12.56 23.68 -2.42
CA ILE A 43 13.18 22.92 -1.32
C ILE A 43 12.94 23.66 0.01
N PRO A 44 13.14 23.01 1.17
CA PRO A 44 13.22 23.71 2.45
C PRO A 44 14.32 24.77 2.42
N LEU A 45 14.06 25.94 3.01
CA LEU A 45 15.00 27.05 3.03
C LEU A 45 15.45 27.38 4.45
N ASN A 46 16.66 27.90 4.55
CA ASN A 46 17.24 28.50 5.74
C ASN A 46 17.63 29.96 5.45
N GLN A 47 18.08 30.69 6.46
CA GLN A 47 18.50 32.10 6.33
C GLN A 47 19.46 32.40 5.16
N TYR A 48 20.33 31.45 4.78
CA TYR A 48 21.25 31.61 3.66
C TYR A 48 20.53 31.42 2.31
N SER A 49 19.89 30.28 2.13
CA SER A 49 19.23 29.90 0.88
C SER A 49 18.02 30.77 0.56
N ARG A 50 17.30 31.29 1.57
CA ARG A 50 16.17 32.21 1.38
C ARG A 50 16.56 33.47 0.61
N LYS A 51 17.80 33.95 0.76
CA LYS A 51 18.32 35.14 0.06
C LYS A 51 18.48 34.91 -1.44
N LEU A 52 18.63 33.65 -1.87
CA LEU A 52 18.84 33.27 -3.26
C LEU A 52 17.51 33.18 -4.05
N PHE A 53 16.37 33.09 -3.35
CA PHE A 53 15.04 33.05 -3.94
C PHE A 53 14.24 34.31 -3.59
N PRO A 54 14.53 35.47 -4.20
CA PRO A 54 13.99 36.77 -3.76
C PRO A 54 12.48 36.96 -4.02
N ASN A 55 11.90 36.20 -4.95
CA ASN A 55 10.54 36.43 -5.46
C ASN A 55 9.53 35.39 -4.95
N ILE A 56 9.82 34.71 -3.83
CA ILE A 56 8.88 33.76 -3.22
C ILE A 56 7.67 34.51 -2.65
N GLU A 57 6.51 34.12 -3.15
CA GLU A 57 5.18 34.64 -2.79
C GLU A 57 4.33 33.57 -2.11
N THR A 58 4.50 32.31 -2.55
CA THR A 58 3.90 31.11 -1.97
C THR A 58 4.98 30.29 -1.27
N PHE A 59 4.93 30.18 0.05
CA PHE A 59 5.96 29.49 0.82
C PHE A 59 5.50 28.07 1.22
N HIS A 60 6.22 27.07 0.72
CA HIS A 60 6.01 25.67 1.03
C HIS A 60 6.76 25.29 2.31
N ILE A 61 6.04 24.70 3.26
CA ILE A 61 6.58 24.17 4.51
C ILE A 61 6.49 22.64 4.40
N TYR A 62 7.64 21.99 4.19
CA TYR A 62 7.72 20.55 3.92
C TYR A 62 7.75 19.72 5.21
N ASN A 63 8.34 20.27 6.28
CA ASN A 63 8.45 19.67 7.59
C ASN A 63 8.03 20.66 8.70
N ILE A 64 7.54 20.17 9.82
CA ILE A 64 7.19 20.98 11.00
C ILE A 64 8.40 21.75 11.57
N TYR A 65 9.63 21.30 11.30
CA TYR A 65 10.86 21.94 11.76
C TYR A 65 11.49 22.89 10.74
N ASP A 66 10.88 23.06 9.55
CA ASP A 66 11.41 23.99 8.55
C ASP A 66 11.36 25.43 9.08
N GLU A 67 12.38 26.23 8.74
CA GLU A 67 12.34 27.66 9.04
C GLU A 67 11.21 28.31 8.23
N VAL A 68 10.37 29.09 8.92
CA VAL A 68 9.29 29.89 8.33
C VAL A 68 9.72 31.36 8.31
N PHE A 69 9.40 32.06 7.23
CA PHE A 69 9.84 33.43 7.00
C PHE A 69 8.65 34.37 6.83
N GLU A 70 8.58 35.43 7.63
CA GLU A 70 7.57 36.47 7.55
C GLU A 70 8.20 37.80 7.12
N ASP A 71 8.68 37.86 5.87
CA ASP A 71 9.38 39.04 5.34
C ASP A 71 8.46 40.02 4.59
N GLY A 72 7.14 39.83 4.69
CA GLY A 72 6.11 40.66 4.05
C GLY A 72 5.91 40.42 2.56
N ARG A 73 6.69 39.54 1.91
CA ARG A 73 6.48 39.12 0.51
C ARG A 73 5.65 37.86 0.38
N ILE A 74 5.73 37.00 1.39
CA ILE A 74 4.98 35.75 1.45
C ILE A 74 3.56 36.04 1.91
N PHE A 75 2.57 35.70 1.08
CA PHE A 75 1.15 35.89 1.39
C PHE A 75 0.34 34.60 1.35
N LYS A 76 0.97 33.48 1.01
CA LYS A 76 0.36 32.14 1.04
C LYS A 76 1.34 31.12 1.56
N TYR A 77 0.94 30.34 2.56
CA TYR A 77 1.67 29.15 2.98
C TYR A 77 1.02 27.88 2.43
N VAL A 78 1.84 26.94 1.98
CA VAL A 78 1.41 25.58 1.60
C VAL A 78 2.08 24.59 2.54
N ILE A 79 1.29 23.99 3.43
CA ILE A 79 1.74 23.06 4.46
C ILE A 79 1.66 21.64 3.90
N TRP A 80 2.82 21.00 3.76
CA TRP A 80 2.93 19.64 3.22
C TRP A 80 3.10 18.58 4.30
N TYR A 81 3.62 18.92 5.48
CA TYR A 81 3.68 17.94 6.56
C TYR A 81 2.27 17.59 7.06
N LYS A 82 2.15 16.42 7.68
CA LYS A 82 0.88 15.93 8.21
C LYS A 82 0.41 16.77 9.40
N VAL A 83 -0.83 17.23 9.37
CA VAL A 83 -1.48 18.00 10.43
C VAL A 83 -2.77 17.30 10.84
N ASP A 84 -2.96 17.10 12.13
CA ASP A 84 -4.19 16.51 12.66
C ASP A 84 -5.34 17.53 12.60
N TYR A 85 -6.59 17.08 12.42
CA TYR A 85 -7.72 17.96 12.08
C TYR A 85 -8.00 19.06 13.11
N SER A 86 -7.89 18.76 14.41
CA SER A 86 -8.01 19.77 15.48
C SER A 86 -7.01 20.91 15.31
N ARG A 87 -5.75 20.59 15.00
CA ARG A 87 -4.68 21.57 14.79
C ARG A 87 -4.92 22.38 13.52
N TYR A 88 -5.35 21.73 12.45
CA TYR A 88 -5.78 22.42 11.24
C TYR A 88 -6.87 23.45 11.54
N LEU A 89 -7.87 23.13 12.36
CA LEU A 89 -8.91 24.09 12.73
C LEU A 89 -8.40 25.27 13.56
N GLU A 90 -7.36 25.07 14.37
CA GLU A 90 -6.73 26.13 15.19
C GLU A 90 -5.82 27.04 14.37
N GLU A 91 -5.11 26.49 13.38
CA GLU A 91 -4.08 27.21 12.61
C GLU A 91 -4.58 27.70 11.25
N LYS A 92 -5.74 27.27 10.77
CA LYS A 92 -6.20 27.61 9.42
C LYS A 92 -6.37 29.13 9.26
N GLU A 93 -5.69 29.65 8.27
CA GLU A 93 -5.88 31.00 7.75
C GLU A 93 -6.45 30.92 6.33
N GLU A 94 -7.27 31.88 5.94
CA GLU A 94 -8.07 31.85 4.71
C GLU A 94 -7.25 31.62 3.43
N MET A 95 -6.00 32.09 3.41
CA MET A 95 -5.09 31.99 2.27
C MET A 95 -4.20 30.73 2.29
N ASN A 96 -4.06 30.08 3.44
CA ASN A 96 -3.13 28.97 3.63
C ASN A 96 -3.74 27.64 3.19
N GLU A 97 -2.91 26.78 2.63
CA GLU A 97 -3.31 25.50 2.07
C GLU A 97 -2.64 24.35 2.82
N TYR A 98 -3.44 23.39 3.28
CA TYR A 98 -2.96 22.21 3.99
C TYR A 98 -3.16 20.99 3.10
N LYS A 99 -2.07 20.32 2.75
CA LYS A 99 -2.08 19.20 1.80
C LYS A 99 -2.37 17.86 2.45
N ASN A 100 -2.10 17.72 3.75
CA ASN A 100 -2.17 16.46 4.47
C ASN A 100 -2.86 16.65 5.83
N ILE A 101 -4.19 16.71 5.82
CA ILE A 101 -5.03 16.80 7.02
C ILE A 101 -5.47 15.39 7.43
N GLU A 102 -5.09 14.95 8.63
CA GLU A 102 -5.46 13.65 9.18
C GLU A 102 -6.59 13.78 10.20
N TYR A 103 -7.63 12.97 10.04
CA TYR A 103 -8.66 12.81 11.08
C TYR A 103 -8.25 11.69 12.03
N THR A 104 -7.88 12.05 13.25
CA THR A 104 -7.36 11.12 14.26
C THR A 104 -8.49 10.55 15.13
N GLN A 105 -8.15 9.58 15.98
CA GLN A 105 -9.08 9.08 16.99
C GLN A 105 -9.50 10.19 17.97
N GLU A 106 -8.59 11.11 18.33
CA GLU A 106 -8.90 12.24 19.21
C GLU A 106 -9.82 13.26 18.53
N ASP A 107 -9.62 13.52 17.23
CA ASP A 107 -10.52 14.35 16.45
C ASP A 107 -11.93 13.74 16.40
N ARG A 108 -12.04 12.42 16.18
CA ARG A 108 -13.33 11.71 16.21
C ARG A 108 -14.01 11.83 17.58
N LYS A 109 -13.26 11.66 18.68
CA LYS A 109 -13.82 11.84 20.05
C LYS A 109 -14.35 13.26 20.27
N LYS A 110 -13.72 14.28 19.68
CA LYS A 110 -14.06 15.69 19.85
C LYS A 110 -15.19 16.16 18.91
N TYR A 111 -15.18 15.72 17.65
CA TYR A 111 -16.04 16.24 16.58
C TYR A 111 -17.08 15.22 16.08
N GLY A 112 -17.01 13.97 16.53
CA GLY A 112 -17.97 12.91 16.20
C GLY A 112 -17.53 12.00 15.05
N ASN A 113 -18.47 11.25 14.48
CA ASN A 113 -18.16 10.24 13.47
C ASN A 113 -18.20 10.78 12.02
N THR A 114 -18.68 12.00 11.82
CA THR A 114 -18.73 12.64 10.50
C THR A 114 -17.35 13.13 10.09
N ILE A 115 -16.80 12.57 9.00
CA ILE A 115 -15.48 12.94 8.48
C ILE A 115 -15.62 14.25 7.68
N PRO A 116 -14.88 15.33 8.04
CA PRO A 116 -14.87 16.58 7.29
C PRO A 116 -14.30 16.44 5.86
N ASN A 117 -14.80 17.24 4.92
CA ASN A 117 -14.42 17.16 3.50
C ASN A 117 -12.99 17.63 3.19
N GLU A 118 -12.35 18.36 4.10
CA GLU A 118 -10.97 18.80 3.97
C GLU A 118 -9.97 17.69 4.38
N VAL A 119 -10.43 16.66 5.09
CA VAL A 119 -9.58 15.56 5.55
C VAL A 119 -9.06 14.76 4.37
N THR A 120 -7.75 14.51 4.36
CA THR A 120 -7.07 13.75 3.31
C THR A 120 -6.65 12.35 3.75
N SER A 121 -6.62 12.06 5.05
CA SER A 121 -6.33 10.72 5.57
C SER A 121 -7.05 10.42 6.89
N LEU A 122 -7.32 9.13 7.14
CA LEU A 122 -7.82 8.66 8.43
C LEU A 122 -6.69 8.03 9.25
N GLY A 123 -6.54 8.50 10.48
CA GLY A 123 -5.48 8.12 11.39
C GLY A 123 -5.56 6.67 11.88
N TYR A 124 -4.48 6.22 12.55
CA TYR A 124 -4.47 4.91 13.19
C TYR A 124 -5.57 4.80 14.24
N TRP A 125 -6.26 3.66 14.29
CA TRP A 125 -7.37 3.38 15.23
C TRP A 125 -8.49 4.44 15.25
N CYS A 126 -8.63 5.28 14.21
CA CYS A 126 -9.53 6.44 14.20
C CYS A 126 -10.96 6.07 14.61
N PHE A 127 -11.53 5.05 13.97
CA PHE A 127 -12.85 4.48 14.24
C PHE A 127 -12.80 3.13 14.98
N SER A 128 -11.66 2.75 15.58
CA SER A 128 -11.57 1.46 16.27
C SER A 128 -12.60 1.36 17.41
N LEU A 129 -13.24 0.21 17.55
CA LEU A 129 -14.29 -0.10 18.54
C LEU A 129 -15.52 0.81 18.44
N CYS A 130 -15.79 1.40 17.27
CA CYS A 130 -17.02 2.16 17.05
C CYS A 130 -18.19 1.21 16.78
N ASP A 131 -18.83 0.72 17.84
CA ASP A 131 -19.97 -0.18 17.73
C ASP A 131 -21.30 0.55 17.45
N ASP A 132 -21.29 1.88 17.46
CA ASP A 132 -22.49 2.70 17.18
C ASP A 132 -22.66 3.02 15.68
N ILE A 133 -21.62 2.82 14.86
CA ILE A 133 -21.68 3.10 13.42
C ILE A 133 -22.16 1.86 12.65
N GLN A 134 -23.24 2.02 11.88
CA GLN A 134 -23.75 1.00 10.96
C GLN A 134 -23.33 1.24 9.52
N GLU A 135 -23.16 2.51 9.15
CA GLU A 135 -22.74 2.95 7.83
C GLU A 135 -21.76 4.11 7.98
N ILE A 136 -20.77 4.18 7.09
CA ILE A 136 -19.88 5.33 6.98
C ILE A 136 -19.53 5.62 5.52
N GLU A 137 -19.64 6.88 5.13
CA GLU A 137 -19.19 7.40 3.84
C GLU A 137 -17.86 8.13 4.03
N ILE A 138 -16.83 7.70 3.28
CA ILE A 138 -15.51 8.30 3.34
C ILE A 138 -15.43 9.42 2.28
N PRO A 139 -15.11 10.69 2.65
CA PRO A 139 -15.04 11.80 1.70
C PRO A 139 -14.03 11.58 0.57
N THR A 140 -14.32 12.09 -0.62
CA THR A 140 -13.49 11.90 -1.83
C THR A 140 -12.09 12.53 -1.76
N SER A 141 -11.88 13.44 -0.81
CA SER A 141 -10.58 14.03 -0.46
C SER A 141 -9.62 13.03 0.19
N VAL A 142 -10.15 11.96 0.79
CA VAL A 142 -9.35 10.95 1.50
C VAL A 142 -8.59 10.09 0.50
N THR A 143 -7.28 9.98 0.70
CA THR A 143 -6.36 9.20 -0.14
C THR A 143 -5.72 8.02 0.61
N GLU A 144 -5.77 8.02 1.94
CA GLU A 144 -5.14 7.03 2.81
C GLU A 144 -5.99 6.72 4.06
N ILE A 145 -6.20 5.44 4.34
CA ILE A 145 -6.84 4.93 5.56
C ILE A 145 -5.80 4.09 6.31
N ARG A 146 -5.40 4.53 7.51
CA ARG A 146 -4.31 3.88 8.26
C ARG A 146 -4.72 2.57 8.94
N SER A 147 -3.72 1.87 9.47
CA SER A 147 -3.89 0.55 10.09
C SER A 147 -4.86 0.62 11.27
N TYR A 148 -5.64 -0.44 11.45
CA TYR A 148 -6.64 -0.59 12.51
C TYR A 148 -7.75 0.48 12.52
N CYS A 149 -7.89 1.30 11.46
CA CYS A 149 -8.81 2.44 11.44
C CYS A 149 -10.25 2.04 11.82
N PHE A 150 -10.78 0.94 11.29
CA PHE A 150 -12.12 0.42 11.59
C PHE A 150 -12.07 -0.89 12.40
N GLU A 151 -10.97 -1.17 13.11
CA GLU A 151 -10.85 -2.40 13.89
C GLU A 151 -12.05 -2.53 14.86
N ARG A 152 -12.73 -3.69 14.83
CA ARG A 152 -13.82 -4.07 15.72
C ARG A 152 -14.98 -3.09 15.71
N CYS A 153 -15.29 -2.45 14.58
CA CYS A 153 -16.59 -1.79 14.40
C CYS A 153 -17.66 -2.88 14.19
N SER A 154 -18.12 -3.50 15.27
CA SER A 154 -18.89 -4.75 15.18
C SER A 154 -20.28 -4.57 14.56
N SER A 155 -20.83 -3.34 14.59
CA SER A 155 -22.10 -2.97 13.98
C SER A 155 -21.99 -2.43 12.55
N LEU A 156 -20.79 -2.17 12.03
CA LEU A 156 -20.58 -1.61 10.70
C LEU A 156 -21.04 -2.61 9.63
N GLN A 157 -22.08 -2.27 8.90
CA GLN A 157 -22.69 -3.10 7.85
C GLN A 157 -22.21 -2.71 6.45
N THR A 158 -22.06 -1.41 6.21
CA THR A 158 -21.68 -0.84 4.91
C THR A 158 -20.62 0.25 5.08
N ILE A 159 -19.69 0.31 4.13
CA ILE A 159 -18.71 1.39 4.02
C ILE A 159 -18.49 1.73 2.55
N THR A 160 -18.55 3.02 2.23
CA THR A 160 -18.26 3.52 0.89
C THR A 160 -16.86 4.15 0.88
N ILE A 161 -15.90 3.47 0.24
CA ILE A 161 -14.53 3.96 0.08
C ILE A 161 -14.37 4.58 -1.31
N PRO A 162 -13.95 5.86 -1.42
CA PRO A 162 -13.83 6.52 -2.71
C PRO A 162 -12.64 6.00 -3.50
N THR A 163 -12.71 6.13 -4.83
CA THR A 163 -11.70 5.62 -5.77
C THR A 163 -10.32 6.25 -5.57
N ASN A 164 -10.23 7.43 -4.96
CA ASN A 164 -8.97 8.14 -4.70
C ASN A 164 -8.15 7.50 -3.58
N VAL A 165 -8.73 6.62 -2.76
CA VAL A 165 -7.99 5.89 -1.74
C VAL A 165 -7.03 4.91 -2.40
N SER A 166 -5.74 5.12 -2.18
CA SER A 166 -4.66 4.29 -2.74
C SER A 166 -4.03 3.36 -1.70
N LYS A 167 -4.29 3.61 -0.41
CA LYS A 167 -3.71 2.87 0.71
C LYS A 167 -4.76 2.57 1.78
N ILE A 168 -4.89 1.29 2.09
CA ILE A 168 -5.64 0.76 3.23
C ILE A 168 -4.64 0.04 4.12
N GLY A 169 -4.62 0.39 5.41
CA GLY A 169 -3.67 -0.12 6.39
C GLY A 169 -3.91 -1.57 6.82
N ASP A 170 -2.96 -2.11 7.58
CA ASP A 170 -3.03 -3.45 8.16
C ASP A 170 -4.21 -3.53 9.14
N SER A 171 -4.90 -4.66 9.16
CA SER A 171 -6.04 -4.91 10.07
C SER A 171 -7.13 -3.83 10.02
N CYS A 172 -7.28 -3.09 8.91
CA CYS A 172 -8.15 -1.92 8.83
C CYS A 172 -9.61 -2.24 9.19
N PHE A 173 -10.13 -3.39 8.73
CA PHE A 173 -11.48 -3.88 9.04
C PHE A 173 -11.46 -5.14 9.91
N TYR A 174 -10.39 -5.35 10.70
CA TYR A 174 -10.27 -6.51 11.58
C TYR A 174 -11.49 -6.62 12.50
N LYS A 175 -12.19 -7.75 12.48
CA LYS A 175 -13.41 -8.05 13.24
C LYS A 175 -14.55 -7.03 13.07
N CYS A 176 -14.71 -6.45 11.87
CA CYS A 176 -15.97 -5.81 11.47
C CYS A 176 -17.04 -6.88 11.20
N SER A 177 -17.54 -7.52 12.26
CA SER A 177 -18.34 -8.75 12.17
C SER A 177 -19.66 -8.60 11.41
N SER A 178 -20.24 -7.39 11.36
CA SER A 178 -21.48 -7.12 10.62
C SER A 178 -21.27 -6.66 9.18
N LEU A 179 -20.03 -6.46 8.73
CA LEU A 179 -19.73 -5.91 7.40
C LEU A 179 -20.16 -6.91 6.32
N GLN A 180 -21.16 -6.57 5.51
CA GLN A 180 -21.79 -7.50 4.57
C GLN A 180 -21.13 -7.47 3.19
N THR A 181 -20.74 -6.28 2.74
CA THR A 181 -20.13 -6.00 1.45
C THR A 181 -19.14 -4.86 1.57
N ILE A 182 -18.04 -4.95 0.81
CA ILE A 182 -17.11 -3.84 0.66
C ILE A 182 -16.54 -3.84 -0.76
N THR A 183 -16.42 -2.66 -1.35
CA THR A 183 -15.73 -2.47 -2.63
C THR A 183 -14.32 -1.98 -2.36
N ILE A 184 -13.31 -2.76 -2.78
CA ILE A 184 -11.92 -2.33 -2.75
C ILE A 184 -11.71 -1.33 -3.91
N PRO A 185 -11.22 -0.10 -3.64
CA PRO A 185 -10.94 0.88 -4.69
C PRO A 185 -9.92 0.37 -5.71
N THR A 186 -10.09 0.74 -6.98
CA THR A 186 -9.20 0.32 -8.07
C THR A 186 -7.77 0.85 -7.96
N ASN A 187 -7.54 1.92 -7.19
CA ASN A 187 -6.20 2.44 -6.93
C ASN A 187 -5.43 1.72 -5.81
N VAL A 188 -6.07 0.78 -5.11
CA VAL A 188 -5.43 -0.02 -4.06
C VAL A 188 -4.57 -1.10 -4.69
N SER A 189 -3.25 -1.00 -4.51
CA SER A 189 -2.29 -1.98 -5.04
C SER A 189 -2.01 -3.16 -4.11
N LYS A 190 -2.41 -3.07 -2.83
CA LYS A 190 -2.11 -4.06 -1.80
C LYS A 190 -3.27 -4.17 -0.83
N ILE A 191 -3.74 -5.39 -0.58
CA ILE A 191 -4.62 -5.70 0.54
C ILE A 191 -3.73 -6.20 1.68
N ARG A 192 -3.74 -5.51 2.82
CA ARG A 192 -2.75 -5.72 3.87
C ARG A 192 -3.07 -6.89 4.81
N GLU A 193 -2.14 -7.20 5.71
CA GLU A 193 -2.27 -8.28 6.67
C GLU A 193 -3.54 -8.11 7.51
N CYS A 194 -4.27 -9.22 7.72
CA CYS A 194 -5.50 -9.28 8.52
C CYS A 194 -6.58 -8.23 8.17
N CYS A 195 -6.52 -7.60 6.98
CA CYS A 195 -7.34 -6.44 6.65
C CYS A 195 -8.85 -6.71 6.82
N PHE A 196 -9.33 -7.89 6.48
CA PHE A 196 -10.73 -8.33 6.63
C PHE A 196 -10.90 -9.52 7.58
N TYR A 197 -9.89 -9.81 8.41
CA TYR A 197 -9.93 -10.93 9.35
C TYR A 197 -11.19 -10.82 10.23
N GLY A 198 -11.99 -11.87 10.34
CA GLY A 198 -13.18 -11.89 11.19
C GLY A 198 -14.32 -10.98 10.72
N CYS A 199 -14.33 -10.53 9.46
CA CYS A 199 -15.53 -9.97 8.83
C CYS A 199 -16.54 -11.10 8.56
N SER A 200 -17.15 -11.62 9.63
CA SER A 200 -17.93 -12.87 9.61
C SER A 200 -19.21 -12.80 8.80
N SER A 201 -19.76 -11.61 8.56
CA SER A 201 -20.94 -11.38 7.70
C SER A 201 -20.61 -11.05 6.25
N LEU A 202 -19.33 -10.92 5.88
CA LEU A 202 -18.92 -10.55 4.52
C LEU A 202 -19.30 -11.69 3.57
N THR A 203 -20.21 -11.44 2.63
CA THR A 203 -20.77 -12.48 1.76
C THR A 203 -20.03 -12.61 0.44
N THR A 204 -19.58 -11.47 -0.10
CA THR A 204 -18.87 -11.36 -1.37
C THR A 204 -17.78 -10.31 -1.30
N ILE A 205 -16.72 -10.47 -2.09
CA ILE A 205 -15.72 -9.42 -2.30
C ILE A 205 -15.17 -9.46 -3.72
N ASN A 206 -14.87 -8.27 -4.26
CA ASN A 206 -14.17 -8.11 -5.53
C ASN A 206 -12.69 -7.80 -5.28
N ILE A 207 -11.80 -8.57 -5.89
CA ILE A 207 -10.34 -8.33 -5.87
C ILE A 207 -9.97 -7.65 -7.19
N PRO A 208 -9.66 -6.33 -7.19
CA PRO A 208 -9.36 -5.62 -8.41
C PRO A 208 -7.99 -6.03 -9.00
N PRO A 209 -7.79 -5.89 -10.32
CA PRO A 209 -6.56 -6.30 -11.02
C PRO A 209 -5.33 -5.48 -10.61
N SER A 210 -5.52 -4.33 -9.96
CA SER A 210 -4.42 -3.53 -9.41
C SER A 210 -3.76 -4.16 -8.19
N VAL A 211 -4.40 -5.14 -7.54
CA VAL A 211 -3.88 -5.80 -6.34
C VAL A 211 -2.75 -6.75 -6.72
N THR A 212 -1.54 -6.42 -6.24
CA THR A 212 -0.30 -7.18 -6.49
C THR A 212 0.25 -7.85 -5.22
N LYS A 213 -0.40 -7.64 -4.07
CA LYS A 213 -0.05 -8.27 -2.79
C LYS A 213 -1.30 -8.41 -1.91
N ILE A 214 -1.45 -9.58 -1.30
CA ILE A 214 -2.47 -9.87 -0.28
C ILE A 214 -1.74 -10.35 0.96
N GLY A 215 -2.00 -9.70 2.10
CA GLY A 215 -1.35 -9.99 3.37
C GLY A 215 -1.83 -11.29 4.00
N ASN A 216 -1.07 -11.75 5.00
CA ASN A 216 -1.42 -12.95 5.76
C ASN A 216 -2.80 -12.83 6.41
N ARG A 217 -3.53 -13.95 6.48
CA ARG A 217 -4.84 -14.09 7.15
C ARG A 217 -5.89 -13.05 6.76
N CYS A 218 -5.76 -12.45 5.58
CA CYS A 218 -6.57 -11.29 5.18
C CYS A 218 -8.08 -11.55 5.26
N PHE A 219 -8.52 -12.77 4.90
CA PHE A 219 -9.93 -13.21 4.89
C PHE A 219 -10.20 -14.35 5.87
N GLU A 220 -9.30 -14.60 6.82
CA GLU A 220 -9.53 -15.64 7.82
C GLU A 220 -10.71 -15.27 8.72
N GLU A 221 -11.49 -16.26 9.18
CA GLU A 221 -12.75 -16.08 9.93
C GLU A 221 -13.88 -15.31 9.17
N CYS A 222 -13.78 -15.13 7.84
CA CYS A 222 -14.89 -14.66 7.01
C CYS A 222 -15.93 -15.77 6.74
N TYR A 223 -16.65 -16.20 7.77
CA TYR A 223 -17.53 -17.38 7.75
C TYR A 223 -18.72 -17.30 6.78
N SER A 224 -19.10 -16.10 6.32
CA SER A 224 -20.19 -15.93 5.33
C SER A 224 -19.69 -15.74 3.89
N LEU A 225 -18.38 -15.68 3.66
CA LEU A 225 -17.79 -15.41 2.33
C LEU A 225 -17.94 -16.62 1.41
N THR A 226 -19.01 -16.61 0.60
CA THR A 226 -19.36 -17.71 -0.31
C THR A 226 -18.91 -17.48 -1.75
N SER A 227 -18.65 -16.22 -2.12
CA SER A 227 -18.23 -15.86 -3.47
C SER A 227 -17.13 -14.79 -3.49
N ILE A 228 -16.18 -14.91 -4.44
CA ILE A 228 -15.17 -13.89 -4.73
C ILE A 228 -15.15 -13.63 -6.23
N ASN A 229 -14.98 -12.36 -6.61
CA ASN A 229 -14.71 -11.97 -8.00
C ASN A 229 -13.22 -11.62 -8.16
N ILE A 230 -12.56 -12.24 -9.14
CA ILE A 230 -11.12 -12.13 -9.45
C ILE A 230 -10.97 -12.12 -10.97
N GLU A 231 -10.43 -11.05 -11.55
CA GLU A 231 -10.30 -10.96 -13.01
C GLU A 231 -9.28 -11.95 -13.60
N ASP A 232 -8.10 -12.07 -12.99
CA ASP A 232 -6.95 -12.79 -13.57
C ASP A 232 -6.60 -14.09 -12.83
N VAL A 233 -7.55 -15.04 -12.77
CA VAL A 233 -7.32 -16.36 -12.16
C VAL A 233 -6.38 -17.21 -13.03
N LYS A 234 -5.28 -17.70 -12.46
CA LYS A 234 -4.33 -18.60 -13.13
C LYS A 234 -4.59 -20.06 -12.85
N TYR A 235 -4.92 -20.39 -11.60
CA TYR A 235 -5.08 -21.76 -11.16
C TYR A 235 -5.87 -21.83 -9.85
N ILE A 236 -6.66 -22.89 -9.66
CA ILE A 236 -7.38 -23.12 -8.40
C ILE A 236 -7.03 -24.51 -7.89
N SER A 237 -6.27 -24.57 -6.80
CA SER A 237 -5.95 -25.83 -6.11
C SER A 237 -6.99 -26.16 -5.05
N GLU A 238 -6.77 -27.22 -4.28
CA GLU A 238 -7.64 -27.58 -3.16
C GLU A 238 -7.60 -26.55 -2.02
N LYS A 239 -6.49 -25.81 -1.90
CA LYS A 239 -6.23 -24.89 -0.79
C LYS A 239 -6.08 -23.44 -1.20
N ARG A 240 -5.76 -23.14 -2.45
CA ARG A 240 -5.43 -21.77 -2.89
C ARG A 240 -5.96 -21.43 -4.27
N ILE A 241 -6.30 -20.16 -4.46
CA ILE A 241 -6.59 -19.56 -5.75
C ILE A 241 -5.37 -18.73 -6.14
N PHE A 242 -4.70 -19.11 -7.22
CA PHE A 242 -3.56 -18.40 -7.79
C PHE A 242 -4.04 -17.44 -8.87
N MET A 243 -3.53 -16.22 -8.84
CA MET A 243 -3.99 -15.15 -9.71
C MET A 243 -2.88 -14.12 -9.98
N ASN A 244 -3.18 -13.24 -10.92
CA ASN A 244 -2.44 -12.03 -11.25
C ASN A 244 -1.11 -12.26 -12.00
N GLU A 245 -0.74 -11.25 -12.80
CA GLU A 245 0.50 -11.12 -13.54
C GLU A 245 0.99 -9.66 -13.50
N PRO A 246 2.31 -9.38 -13.47
CA PRO A 246 3.45 -10.31 -13.53
C PRO A 246 3.88 -10.82 -12.15
N VAL A 247 3.11 -10.54 -11.10
CA VAL A 247 3.35 -11.01 -9.73
C VAL A 247 2.29 -12.05 -9.39
N LEU A 248 2.71 -13.31 -9.24
CA LEU A 248 1.81 -14.38 -8.85
C LEU A 248 1.48 -14.22 -7.37
N ILE A 249 0.20 -14.06 -7.05
CA ILE A 249 -0.30 -14.03 -5.68
C ILE A 249 -1.37 -15.11 -5.51
N SER A 250 -1.74 -15.38 -4.25
CA SER A 250 -2.84 -16.30 -3.99
C SER A 250 -3.65 -15.94 -2.76
N ILE A 251 -4.88 -16.45 -2.73
CA ILE A 251 -5.78 -16.42 -1.56
C ILE A 251 -6.03 -17.85 -1.11
N LYS A 252 -6.05 -18.08 0.20
CA LYS A 252 -6.51 -19.34 0.81
C LYS A 252 -7.99 -19.55 0.51
N ILE A 253 -8.35 -20.71 -0.02
CA ILE A 253 -9.74 -21.12 -0.17
C ILE A 253 -10.32 -21.39 1.22
N LEU A 254 -11.29 -20.57 1.62
CA LEU A 254 -12.06 -20.77 2.84
C LEU A 254 -13.03 -21.94 2.66
N GLU A 255 -13.43 -22.60 3.75
CA GLU A 255 -14.28 -23.79 3.70
C GLU A 255 -15.66 -23.55 3.07
N ASN A 256 -16.19 -22.35 3.29
CA ASN A 256 -17.48 -21.84 2.80
C ASN A 256 -17.41 -21.23 1.39
N LEU A 257 -16.22 -21.02 0.83
CA LEU A 257 -16.05 -20.42 -0.48
C LEU A 257 -16.38 -21.45 -1.58
N THR A 258 -17.46 -21.20 -2.33
CA THR A 258 -18.01 -22.14 -3.32
C THR A 258 -18.03 -21.57 -4.74
N ILE A 259 -18.04 -20.25 -4.88
CA ILE A 259 -18.22 -19.56 -6.18
C ILE A 259 -17.06 -18.60 -6.46
N ILE A 260 -16.51 -18.65 -7.67
CA ILE A 260 -15.59 -17.63 -8.21
C ILE A 260 -16.14 -17.12 -9.53
N ASN A 261 -16.22 -15.79 -9.70
CA ASN A 261 -16.71 -15.16 -10.94
C ASN A 261 -18.07 -15.71 -11.41
N GLY A 262 -18.99 -15.97 -10.47
CA GLY A 262 -20.31 -16.52 -10.75
C GLY A 262 -20.34 -18.02 -11.15
N LYS A 263 -19.22 -18.74 -11.03
CA LYS A 263 -19.12 -20.18 -11.33
C LYS A 263 -18.70 -20.98 -10.10
N ASN A 264 -19.18 -22.23 -9.99
CA ASN A 264 -18.73 -23.14 -8.95
C ASN A 264 -17.22 -23.42 -9.07
N ILE A 265 -16.54 -23.53 -7.94
CA ILE A 265 -15.11 -23.81 -7.91
C ILE A 265 -14.83 -25.26 -8.31
N GLU A 266 -14.02 -25.43 -9.34
CA GLU A 266 -13.42 -26.71 -9.73
C GLU A 266 -11.97 -26.76 -9.22
N LYS A 267 -11.76 -27.45 -8.10
CA LYS A 267 -10.43 -27.61 -7.47
C LYS A 267 -9.63 -28.68 -8.22
N LYS A 268 -8.34 -28.42 -8.45
CA LYS A 268 -7.40 -29.33 -9.10
C LYS A 268 -6.23 -29.65 -8.18
N ASP A 269 -5.54 -30.75 -8.45
CA ASP A 269 -4.34 -31.14 -7.70
C ASP A 269 -3.23 -30.13 -7.95
N ILE A 270 -2.77 -29.45 -6.88
CA ILE A 270 -1.69 -28.45 -6.95
C ILE A 270 -0.45 -28.93 -7.72
N ASN A 271 -0.18 -30.23 -7.78
CA ASN A 271 0.95 -30.80 -8.54
C ASN A 271 0.80 -30.68 -10.07
N GLU A 272 -0.41 -30.40 -10.57
CA GLU A 272 -0.65 -30.08 -11.98
C GLU A 272 -0.36 -28.61 -12.31
N PHE A 273 -0.10 -27.75 -11.31
CA PHE A 273 0.07 -26.33 -11.54
C PHE A 273 1.43 -26.02 -12.18
N ILE A 274 1.37 -25.39 -13.34
CA ILE A 274 2.54 -24.82 -14.03
C ILE A 274 2.48 -23.31 -13.88
N ILE A 275 3.49 -22.73 -13.22
CA ILE A 275 3.63 -21.28 -13.10
C ILE A 275 3.80 -20.68 -14.51
N PRO A 276 2.94 -19.72 -14.94
CA PRO A 276 3.06 -19.10 -16.25
C PRO A 276 4.42 -18.40 -16.45
N SER A 277 4.98 -18.48 -17.66
CA SER A 277 6.29 -17.88 -17.98
C SER A 277 6.31 -16.35 -17.97
N SER A 278 5.15 -15.70 -17.94
CA SER A 278 4.99 -14.25 -17.76
C SER A 278 5.22 -13.81 -16.30
N ILE A 279 5.22 -14.74 -15.34
CA ILE A 279 5.45 -14.42 -13.92
C ILE A 279 6.91 -14.06 -13.70
N THR A 280 7.13 -12.91 -13.07
CA THR A 280 8.46 -12.38 -12.74
C THR A 280 8.77 -12.40 -11.24
N LYS A 281 7.73 -12.54 -10.41
CA LYS A 281 7.83 -12.57 -8.94
C LYS A 281 6.78 -13.51 -8.36
N LEU A 282 7.17 -14.31 -7.37
CA LEU A 282 6.23 -15.02 -6.51
C LEU A 282 5.95 -14.15 -5.29
N GLY A 283 4.67 -13.89 -5.02
CA GLY A 283 4.22 -13.06 -3.91
C GLY A 283 4.43 -13.72 -2.55
N ASP A 284 4.26 -12.91 -1.50
CA ASP A 284 4.33 -13.40 -0.13
C ASP A 284 3.20 -14.41 0.13
N TYR A 285 3.48 -15.44 0.93
CA TYR A 285 2.54 -16.52 1.27
C TYR A 285 1.94 -17.29 0.08
N CYS A 286 2.48 -17.14 -1.15
CA CYS A 286 1.81 -17.58 -2.38
C CYS A 286 1.49 -19.09 -2.42
N PHE A 287 2.32 -19.94 -1.82
CA PHE A 287 2.14 -21.39 -1.69
C PHE A 287 2.10 -21.85 -0.23
N GLU A 288 1.98 -20.94 0.74
CA GLU A 288 1.99 -21.29 2.16
C GLU A 288 0.89 -22.32 2.47
N TYR A 289 1.23 -23.36 3.23
CA TYR A 289 0.35 -24.48 3.59
C TYR A 289 -0.14 -25.35 2.41
N CYS A 290 0.56 -25.35 1.27
CA CYS A 290 0.30 -26.32 0.20
C CYS A 290 0.86 -27.70 0.58
N TYR A 291 0.26 -28.34 1.59
CA TYR A 291 0.75 -29.59 2.18
C TYR A 291 0.89 -30.76 1.19
N SER A 292 0.11 -30.77 0.11
CA SER A 292 0.16 -31.81 -0.95
C SER A 292 1.15 -31.52 -2.07
N LEU A 293 1.74 -30.32 -2.12
CA LEU A 293 2.68 -29.93 -3.17
C LEU A 293 3.97 -30.75 -3.03
N GLN A 294 4.30 -31.55 -4.05
CA GLN A 294 5.46 -32.45 -4.05
C GLN A 294 6.64 -31.85 -4.79
N THR A 295 6.39 -31.24 -5.95
CA THR A 295 7.41 -30.59 -6.79
C THR A 295 6.83 -29.36 -7.45
N ILE A 296 7.66 -28.37 -7.75
CA ILE A 296 7.26 -27.21 -8.54
C ILE A 296 8.44 -26.67 -9.33
N ASN A 297 8.19 -26.31 -10.60
CA ASN A 297 9.18 -25.69 -11.45
C ASN A 297 9.01 -24.17 -11.42
N ILE A 298 10.01 -23.45 -10.89
CA ILE A 298 10.04 -22.00 -10.95
C ILE A 298 10.61 -21.59 -12.33
N PRO A 299 9.87 -20.83 -13.16
CA PRO A 299 10.37 -20.42 -14.47
C PRO A 299 11.52 -19.40 -14.33
N THR A 300 12.42 -19.37 -15.31
CA THR A 300 13.60 -18.48 -15.34
C THR A 300 13.25 -16.99 -15.47
N SER A 301 12.00 -16.67 -15.75
CA SER A 301 11.47 -15.30 -15.69
C SER A 301 11.38 -14.77 -14.25
N VAL A 302 11.33 -15.65 -13.24
CA VAL A 302 11.20 -15.26 -11.84
C VAL A 302 12.52 -14.76 -11.29
N SER A 303 12.47 -13.54 -10.73
CA SER A 303 13.60 -12.85 -10.10
C SER A 303 13.48 -12.74 -8.59
N LYS A 304 12.27 -12.93 -8.04
CA LYS A 304 11.99 -12.77 -6.61
C LYS A 304 11.03 -13.83 -6.09
N ILE A 305 11.35 -14.36 -4.91
CA ILE A 305 10.44 -15.16 -4.07
C ILE A 305 10.04 -14.31 -2.86
N GLY A 306 8.74 -14.22 -2.57
CA GLY A 306 8.19 -13.45 -1.45
C GLY A 306 8.37 -14.09 -0.07
N ASP A 307 8.05 -13.34 0.97
CA ASP A 307 8.10 -13.79 2.36
C ASP A 307 7.15 -14.97 2.56
N TYR A 308 7.61 -16.02 3.24
CA TYR A 308 6.84 -17.23 3.55
C TYR A 308 6.21 -17.91 2.32
N CYS A 309 6.73 -17.67 1.12
CA CYS A 309 6.14 -18.12 -0.13
C CYS A 309 5.80 -19.62 -0.14
N PHE A 310 6.71 -20.50 0.30
CA PHE A 310 6.48 -21.95 0.40
C PHE A 310 6.40 -22.44 1.84
N LYS A 311 6.17 -21.57 2.82
CA LYS A 311 6.11 -21.94 4.23
C LYS A 311 5.17 -23.14 4.41
N GLU A 312 5.62 -24.14 5.16
CA GLU A 312 4.84 -25.34 5.54
C GLU A 312 4.38 -26.19 4.33
N CYS A 313 5.12 -26.14 3.21
CA CYS A 313 5.00 -27.12 2.14
C CYS A 313 5.68 -28.45 2.53
N THR A 314 5.08 -29.17 3.48
CA THR A 314 5.66 -30.36 4.13
C THR A 314 5.80 -31.60 3.22
N SER A 315 5.23 -31.59 2.02
CA SER A 315 5.43 -32.64 1.01
C SER A 315 6.41 -32.25 -0.10
N LEU A 316 6.90 -31.01 -0.13
CA LEU A 316 7.75 -30.48 -1.20
C LEU A 316 9.14 -31.12 -1.11
N THR A 317 9.38 -32.19 -1.87
CA THR A 317 10.60 -33.00 -1.82
C THR A 317 11.75 -32.37 -2.61
N SER A 318 11.45 -31.61 -3.66
CA SER A 318 12.44 -30.91 -4.46
C SER A 318 11.85 -29.66 -5.11
N ILE A 319 12.66 -28.60 -5.18
CA ILE A 319 12.35 -27.38 -5.92
C ILE A 319 13.61 -26.93 -6.65
N ASN A 320 13.48 -26.63 -7.94
CA ASN A 320 14.58 -26.06 -8.71
C ASN A 320 14.58 -24.54 -8.55
N ILE A 321 15.66 -23.99 -8.00
CA ILE A 321 15.86 -22.54 -7.81
C ILE A 321 16.69 -22.03 -8.99
N PRO A 322 16.09 -21.39 -10.01
CA PRO A 322 16.84 -20.85 -11.14
C PRO A 322 17.78 -19.72 -10.71
N SER A 323 18.90 -19.56 -11.43
CA SER A 323 19.89 -18.50 -11.19
C SER A 323 19.37 -17.09 -11.43
N SER A 324 18.19 -16.95 -12.03
CA SER A 324 17.48 -15.68 -12.22
C SER A 324 16.99 -15.07 -10.91
N ILE A 325 16.80 -15.86 -9.85
CA ILE A 325 16.35 -15.38 -8.55
C ILE A 325 17.47 -14.62 -7.85
N THR A 326 17.24 -13.32 -7.63
CA THR A 326 18.19 -12.41 -6.97
C THR A 326 17.69 -11.90 -5.62
N SER A 327 16.42 -12.17 -5.27
CA SER A 327 15.80 -11.74 -4.01
C SER A 327 14.94 -12.86 -3.42
N PHE A 328 15.20 -13.16 -2.15
CA PHE A 328 14.41 -14.11 -1.36
C PHE A 328 13.68 -13.36 -0.24
N GLY A 329 12.50 -13.85 0.13
CA GLY A 329 11.75 -13.38 1.28
C GLY A 329 12.09 -14.17 2.54
N LYS A 330 11.80 -13.56 3.69
CA LYS A 330 11.94 -14.19 5.01
C LYS A 330 11.08 -15.45 5.10
N GLY A 331 11.63 -16.54 5.62
CA GLY A 331 10.93 -17.80 5.86
C GLY A 331 10.32 -18.44 4.60
N CYS A 332 10.77 -18.06 3.39
CA CYS A 332 10.15 -18.51 2.16
C CYS A 332 10.19 -20.02 1.92
N PHE A 333 11.05 -20.76 2.64
CA PHE A 333 11.12 -22.22 2.67
C PHE A 333 10.99 -22.83 4.07
N TYR A 334 10.54 -22.05 5.06
CA TYR A 334 10.37 -22.51 6.45
C TYR A 334 9.47 -23.75 6.50
N HIS A 335 9.95 -24.84 7.13
CA HIS A 335 9.22 -26.10 7.27
C HIS A 335 8.84 -26.76 5.93
N CYS A 336 9.66 -26.56 4.89
CA CYS A 336 9.59 -27.35 3.66
C CYS A 336 10.31 -28.70 3.84
N ARG A 337 9.81 -29.78 3.21
CA ARG A 337 10.51 -31.07 3.25
C ARG A 337 11.89 -31.05 2.59
N CYS A 338 12.08 -30.20 1.58
CA CYS A 338 13.36 -29.99 0.91
C CYS A 338 14.30 -29.00 1.61
N GLU A 339 13.93 -28.47 2.79
CA GLU A 339 14.69 -27.44 3.51
C GLU A 339 16.17 -27.82 3.71
N GLU A 340 16.45 -29.04 4.18
CA GLU A 340 17.83 -29.51 4.42
C GLU A 340 18.67 -29.63 3.15
N GLU A 341 18.05 -29.93 1.99
CA GLU A 341 18.75 -29.93 0.71
C GLU A 341 18.99 -28.49 0.22
N LEU A 342 18.03 -27.59 0.40
CA LEU A 342 18.15 -26.18 0.03
C LEU A 342 19.22 -25.45 0.86
N LYS A 343 19.37 -25.79 2.15
CA LYS A 343 20.44 -25.24 3.01
C LYS A 343 21.85 -25.53 2.50
N LYS A 344 22.04 -26.56 1.66
CA LYS A 344 23.34 -26.85 1.02
C LYS A 344 23.69 -25.84 -0.07
N ASN A 345 22.71 -25.13 -0.62
CA ASN A 345 22.93 -24.10 -1.63
C ASN A 345 23.30 -22.76 -0.96
N LYS A 346 24.58 -22.39 -1.04
CA LYS A 346 25.14 -21.16 -0.46
C LYS A 346 24.57 -19.85 -1.05
N THR A 347 23.84 -19.91 -2.17
CA THR A 347 23.20 -18.72 -2.75
C THR A 347 21.86 -18.39 -2.09
N ILE A 348 21.30 -19.29 -1.27
CA ILE A 348 20.04 -19.09 -0.56
C ILE A 348 20.36 -18.55 0.84
N PRO A 349 19.87 -17.35 1.21
CA PRO A 349 20.12 -16.78 2.54
C PRO A 349 19.51 -17.61 3.69
N GLU A 350 20.16 -17.63 4.85
CA GLU A 350 19.72 -18.39 6.04
C GLU A 350 18.30 -18.00 6.49
N TYR A 351 17.96 -16.71 6.43
CA TYR A 351 16.64 -16.20 6.80
C TYR A 351 15.49 -16.82 5.98
N CYS A 352 15.77 -17.50 4.87
CA CYS A 352 14.74 -18.19 4.07
C CYS A 352 14.15 -19.40 4.82
N PHE A 353 14.83 -19.88 5.85
CA PHE A 353 14.48 -21.07 6.61
C PHE A 353 14.11 -20.74 8.07
N GLU A 354 13.97 -19.45 8.40
CA GLU A 354 13.62 -18.97 9.74
C GLU A 354 12.14 -18.57 9.83
N GLU A 355 11.59 -18.63 11.04
CA GLU A 355 10.21 -18.20 11.33
C GLU A 355 10.01 -16.71 11.19
#